data_AF-A0A7W0F6T9-F1
#
_entry.id   AF-A0A7W0F6T9-F1
#
_cell.length_a   1.000
_cell.length_b   1.000
_cell.length_c   1.000
_cell.angle_alpha   90.00
_cell.angle_beta   90.00
_cell.angle_gamma   90.00
#
_symmetry.space_group_name_H-M   'P 1'
#
loop_
_entity.id
_entity.type
_entity.pdbx_description
1 polymer ?
#
loop_
_entity_poly.entity_id
_entity_poly.type
_entity_poly.pdbx_seq_one_letter_code
_entity_poly.pdbx_strand_id
1 'polypeptide(L)'
;GFMTVSFDVVCKGENLGNFSLPVPGAHNILNSLAAIIVARELKVGTDVIKEALKKFSGIQRRFELKGEEKGIKVFDDYGHHPTEIKATLNAAKDGLLARQGAGRLFVIFQPHRYTRTKDLMDEFTPCFSEADILCLMDIYSAGEKPINGIDSNALLDRIKKTGHKDAAYFPDREKLMDNLLMRLKSGDVVFMLGAGDVWKLGEEILEELRVKS
;
A
#
# COMPACT_ATOMS: atom_id res chain seq x y z
N GLY A 1 -16.20 0.27 9.00
CA GLY A 1 -15.04 0.63 8.16
C GLY A 1 -14.87 -0.43 7.09
N PHE A 2 -14.39 -0.07 5.90
CA PHE A 2 -14.44 -0.91 4.70
C PHE A 2 -13.74 -2.28 4.82
N MET A 3 -12.86 -2.49 5.80
CA MET A 3 -12.23 -3.79 6.08
C MET A 3 -11.90 -3.95 7.57
N THR A 4 -12.87 -4.41 8.36
CA THR A 4 -12.61 -4.85 9.74
C THR A 4 -12.15 -6.31 9.75
N VAL A 5 -11.09 -6.61 10.49
CA VAL A 5 -10.68 -7.97 10.84
C VAL A 5 -11.06 -8.25 12.29
N SER A 6 -11.45 -9.50 12.57
CA SER A 6 -11.69 -9.97 13.93
C SER A 6 -10.86 -11.21 14.21
N PHE A 7 -10.32 -11.32 15.41
CA PHE A 7 -9.44 -12.41 15.82
C PHE A 7 -9.54 -12.66 17.33
N ASP A 8 -9.40 -13.91 17.73
CA ASP A 8 -9.36 -14.30 19.14
C ASP A 8 -7.93 -14.22 19.66
N VAL A 9 -7.79 -13.76 20.91
CA VAL A 9 -6.48 -13.58 21.54
C VAL A 9 -6.36 -14.47 22.76
N VAL A 10 -5.31 -15.31 22.75
CA VAL A 10 -4.90 -16.11 23.89
C VAL A 10 -3.51 -15.65 24.32
N CYS A 11 -3.35 -15.28 25.60
CA CYS A 11 -2.09 -14.79 26.15
C CYS A 11 -1.72 -15.61 27.38
N LYS A 12 -0.56 -16.30 27.34
CA LYS A 12 -0.07 -17.18 28.42
C LYS A 12 -1.14 -18.20 28.91
N GLY A 13 -1.94 -18.73 27.98
CA GLY A 13 -3.02 -19.70 28.26
C GLY A 13 -4.35 -19.06 28.69
N GLU A 14 -4.40 -17.75 28.95
CA GLU A 14 -5.63 -17.03 29.26
C GLU A 14 -6.32 -16.58 27.96
N ASN A 15 -7.61 -16.91 27.81
CA ASN A 15 -8.42 -16.42 26.70
C ASN A 15 -8.92 -15.01 27.01
N LEU A 16 -8.48 -14.03 26.21
CA LEU A 16 -8.86 -12.62 26.34
C LEU A 16 -10.10 -12.26 25.50
N GLY A 17 -10.61 -13.23 24.75
CA GLY A 17 -11.77 -13.13 23.87
C GLY A 17 -11.44 -12.51 22.51
N ASN A 18 -12.50 -12.14 21.81
CA ASN A 18 -12.44 -11.60 20.47
C ASN A 18 -12.06 -10.11 20.46
N PHE A 19 -11.19 -9.74 19.52
CA PHE A 19 -10.80 -8.36 19.21
C PHE A 19 -11.20 -8.04 17.78
N SER A 20 -11.56 -6.78 17.54
CA SER A 20 -11.84 -6.25 16.21
C SER A 20 -10.94 -5.07 15.92
N LEU A 21 -10.43 -5.03 14.69
CA LEU A 21 -9.52 -3.99 14.22
C LEU A 21 -10.02 -3.48 12.86
N PRO A 22 -10.30 -2.18 12.69
CA PRO A 22 -10.85 -1.63 11.46
C PRO A 22 -9.77 -1.38 10.37
N VAL A 23 -8.72 -2.20 10.34
CA VAL A 23 -7.71 -2.22 9.27
C VAL A 23 -7.42 -3.67 8.82
N PRO A 24 -7.22 -3.94 7.52
CA PRO A 24 -7.00 -5.29 7.01
C PRO A 24 -5.56 -5.79 7.24
N GLY A 25 -5.38 -7.10 7.03
CA GLY A 25 -4.06 -7.72 6.85
C GLY A 25 -3.49 -8.38 8.10
N ALA A 26 -2.87 -9.55 7.90
CA ALA A 26 -2.26 -10.33 8.99
C ALA A 26 -1.16 -9.57 9.73
N HIS A 27 -0.42 -8.70 9.04
CA HIS A 27 0.61 -7.86 9.67
C HIS A 27 0.01 -6.88 10.69
N ASN A 28 -1.19 -6.32 10.44
CA ASN A 28 -1.87 -5.44 11.39
C ASN A 28 -2.43 -6.21 12.59
N ILE A 29 -2.83 -7.47 12.39
CA ILE A 29 -3.14 -8.38 13.51
C ILE A 29 -1.90 -8.58 14.38
N LEU A 30 -0.75 -8.88 13.79
CA LEU A 30 0.52 -9.05 14.52
C LEU A 30 0.93 -7.77 15.28
N ASN A 31 0.82 -6.59 14.64
CA ASN A 31 1.08 -5.31 15.29
C ASN A 31 0.13 -5.07 16.48
N SER A 32 -1.15 -5.41 16.31
CA SER A 32 -2.14 -5.30 17.36
C SER A 32 -1.87 -6.26 18.51
N LEU A 33 -1.44 -7.49 18.24
CA LEU A 33 -1.03 -8.46 19.27
C LEU A 33 0.16 -7.94 20.09
N ALA A 34 1.16 -7.33 19.45
CA ALA A 34 2.26 -6.69 20.16
C ALA A 34 1.77 -5.54 21.08
N ALA A 35 0.87 -4.70 20.57
CA ALA A 35 0.26 -3.63 21.37
C ALA A 35 -0.56 -4.17 22.55
N ILE A 36 -1.34 -5.24 22.36
CA ILE A 36 -2.10 -5.92 23.41
C ILE A 36 -1.17 -6.43 24.50
N ILE A 37 -0.06 -7.08 24.13
CA ILE A 37 0.92 -7.61 25.08
C ILE A 37 1.50 -6.47 25.94
N VAL A 38 1.95 -5.39 25.31
CA VAL A 38 2.51 -4.23 26.03
C VAL A 38 1.47 -3.60 26.96
N ALA A 39 0.24 -3.38 26.48
CA ALA A 39 -0.82 -2.80 27.29
C ALA A 39 -1.17 -3.67 28.51
N ARG A 40 -1.13 -5.00 28.37
CA ARG A 40 -1.34 -5.92 29.50
C ARG A 40 -0.22 -5.88 30.52
N GLU A 41 1.04 -5.83 30.09
CA GLU A 41 2.18 -5.68 31.01
C GLU A 41 2.10 -4.35 31.78
N LEU A 42 1.51 -3.31 31.16
CA LEU A 42 1.16 -2.03 31.81
C LEU A 42 -0.15 -2.07 32.61
N LYS A 43 -0.77 -3.24 32.77
CA LYS A 43 -2.00 -3.47 33.54
C LYS A 43 -3.24 -2.71 33.04
N VAL A 44 -3.29 -2.40 31.74
CA VAL A 44 -4.50 -1.85 31.10
C VAL A 44 -5.56 -2.96 31.01
N GLY A 45 -6.80 -2.65 31.39
CA GLY A 45 -7.91 -3.61 31.35
C GLY A 45 -8.27 -4.07 29.93
N THR A 46 -8.58 -5.35 29.76
CA THR A 46 -8.88 -5.97 28.45
C THR A 46 -9.96 -5.23 27.67
N ASP A 47 -11.04 -4.80 28.32
CA ASP A 47 -12.14 -4.09 27.66
C ASP A 47 -11.72 -2.71 27.14
N VAL A 48 -10.80 -2.04 27.85
CA VAL A 48 -10.21 -0.76 27.40
C VAL A 48 -9.37 -0.99 26.14
N ILE A 49 -8.58 -2.07 26.11
CA ILE A 49 -7.76 -2.43 24.93
C ILE A 49 -8.67 -2.76 23.74
N LYS A 50 -9.74 -3.54 23.94
CA LYS A 50 -10.72 -3.87 22.90
C LYS A 50 -11.36 -2.62 22.31
N GLU A 51 -11.84 -1.71 23.16
CA GLU A 51 -12.45 -0.46 22.72
C GLU A 51 -11.47 0.45 21.99
N ALA A 52 -10.21 0.52 22.44
CA ALA A 52 -9.16 1.29 21.76
C ALA A 52 -8.87 0.74 20.35
N LEU A 53 -8.68 -0.58 20.21
CA LEU A 53 -8.42 -1.20 18.91
C LEU A 53 -9.61 -1.10 17.96
N LYS A 54 -10.84 -1.22 18.48
CA LYS A 54 -12.07 -1.05 17.68
C LYS A 54 -12.22 0.38 17.14
N LYS A 55 -11.74 1.38 17.88
CA LYS A 55 -11.78 2.81 17.52
C LYS A 55 -10.54 3.29 16.78
N PHE A 56 -9.55 2.43 16.57
CA PHE A 56 -8.33 2.79 15.85
C PHE A 56 -8.68 3.33 14.46
N SER A 57 -8.31 4.57 14.16
CA SER A 57 -8.66 5.22 12.90
C SER A 57 -7.73 4.86 11.74
N GLY A 58 -6.76 3.97 11.97
CA GLY A 58 -5.65 3.73 11.05
C GLY A 58 -4.48 4.68 11.31
N ILE A 59 -3.41 4.51 10.53
CA ILE A 59 -2.25 5.39 10.51
C ILE A 59 -2.29 6.14 9.18
N GLN A 60 -2.01 7.44 9.21
CA GLN A 60 -1.91 8.24 8.00
C GLN A 60 -0.91 7.58 7.04
N ARG A 61 -1.29 7.47 5.78
CA ARG A 61 -0.52 6.82 4.71
C ARG A 61 -0.26 5.34 4.96
N ARG A 62 -1.13 4.60 5.66
CA ARG A 62 -1.01 3.13 5.78
C ARG A 62 -2.33 2.50 5.41
N PHE A 63 -2.39 1.92 4.21
CA PHE A 63 -3.61 1.43 3.59
C PHE A 63 -4.74 2.49 3.68
N GLU A 64 -4.42 3.76 3.47
CA GLU A 64 -5.35 4.87 3.66
C GLU A 64 -6.21 5.04 2.41
N LEU A 65 -7.53 4.98 2.56
CA LEU A 65 -8.45 5.37 1.48
C LEU A 65 -8.44 6.90 1.36
N LYS A 66 -7.90 7.42 0.27
CA LYS A 66 -7.90 8.86 -0.04
C LYS A 66 -9.25 9.32 -0.58
N GLY A 67 -9.94 8.46 -1.32
CA GLY A 67 -11.27 8.75 -1.85
C GLY A 67 -11.71 7.75 -2.91
N GLU A 68 -12.93 7.96 -3.40
CA GLU A 68 -13.51 7.19 -4.49
C GLU A 68 -14.23 8.16 -5.44
N GLU A 69 -13.89 8.10 -6.72
CA GLU A 69 -14.49 8.93 -7.77
C GLU A 69 -14.76 8.06 -9.00
N LYS A 70 -15.94 8.19 -9.62
CA LYS A 70 -16.33 7.39 -10.80
C LYS A 70 -16.18 5.86 -10.60
N GLY A 71 -16.35 5.39 -9.36
CA GLY A 71 -16.18 3.97 -8.98
C GLY A 71 -14.72 3.49 -8.95
N ILE A 72 -13.76 4.41 -9.01
CA ILE A 72 -12.32 4.14 -8.88
C ILE A 72 -11.91 4.53 -7.46
N LYS A 73 -11.28 3.59 -6.74
CA LYS A 73 -10.80 3.85 -5.37
C LYS A 73 -9.32 4.17 -5.38
N VAL A 74 -8.93 5.24 -4.70
CA VAL A 74 -7.53 5.66 -4.58
C VAL A 74 -7.06 5.48 -3.14
N PHE A 75 -5.96 4.75 -2.98
CA PHE A 75 -5.33 4.46 -1.71
C PHE A 75 -3.89 5.00 -1.66
N ASP A 76 -3.43 5.36 -0.47
CA ASP A 76 -2.02 5.70 -0.18
C ASP A 76 -1.44 4.74 0.87
N ASP A 77 -0.23 4.25 0.60
CA ASP A 77 0.57 3.50 1.55
C ASP A 77 2.05 3.95 1.52
N TYR A 78 2.59 4.21 2.70
CA TYR A 78 3.96 4.60 2.97
C TYR A 78 4.95 3.46 2.73
N GLY A 79 4.45 2.23 2.53
CA GLY A 79 5.21 1.04 2.22
C GLY A 79 6.19 1.28 1.09
N HIS A 80 7.47 1.12 1.38
CA HIS A 80 8.56 1.37 0.45
C HIS A 80 9.66 0.30 0.53
N HIS A 81 9.55 -0.61 1.49
CA HIS A 81 10.32 -1.84 1.53
C HIS A 81 9.57 -2.96 0.79
N PRO A 82 10.24 -3.87 0.06
CA PRO A 82 9.59 -4.96 -0.68
C PRO A 82 8.60 -5.78 0.14
N THR A 83 8.94 -6.11 1.38
CA THR A 83 8.04 -6.84 2.31
C THR A 83 6.75 -6.07 2.60
N GLU A 84 6.83 -4.76 2.81
CA GLU A 84 5.65 -3.91 3.07
C GLU A 84 4.77 -3.85 1.83
N ILE A 85 5.38 -3.59 0.67
CA ILE A 85 4.71 -3.53 -0.63
C ILE A 85 3.94 -4.82 -0.88
N LYS A 86 4.60 -5.97 -0.75
CA LYS A 86 3.97 -7.29 -0.94
C LYS A 86 2.79 -7.50 0.00
N ALA A 87 2.93 -7.12 1.28
CA ALA A 87 1.86 -7.25 2.25
C ALA A 87 0.66 -6.36 1.91
N THR A 88 0.90 -5.12 1.45
CA THR A 88 -0.15 -4.19 1.03
C THR A 88 -0.88 -4.70 -0.22
N LEU A 89 -0.16 -5.14 -1.25
CA LEU A 89 -0.78 -5.60 -2.49
C LEU A 89 -1.57 -6.90 -2.30
N ASN A 90 -1.08 -7.83 -1.48
CA ASN A 90 -1.84 -9.03 -1.10
C ASN A 90 -3.14 -8.66 -0.38
N ALA A 91 -3.09 -7.73 0.59
CA ALA A 91 -4.27 -7.27 1.30
C ALA A 91 -5.27 -6.55 0.37
N ALA A 92 -4.79 -5.82 -0.63
CA ALA A 92 -5.65 -5.23 -1.66
C ALA A 92 -6.33 -6.30 -2.52
N LYS A 93 -5.59 -7.33 -2.94
CA LYS A 93 -6.13 -8.43 -3.76
C LYS A 93 -7.19 -9.24 -3.00
N ASP A 94 -6.84 -9.74 -1.82
CA ASP A 94 -7.67 -10.64 -1.01
C ASP A 94 -8.83 -9.91 -0.35
N GLY A 95 -8.66 -8.62 -0.04
CA GLY A 95 -9.62 -7.81 0.69
C GLY A 95 -10.55 -7.00 -0.20
N LEU A 96 -9.98 -6.16 -1.08
CA LEU A 96 -10.75 -5.20 -1.88
C LEU A 96 -11.31 -5.86 -3.14
N LEU A 97 -10.41 -6.38 -3.98
CA LEU A 97 -10.78 -6.87 -5.31
C LEU A 97 -11.62 -8.16 -5.23
N ALA A 98 -11.27 -9.08 -4.32
CA ALA A 98 -12.06 -10.30 -4.11
C ALA A 98 -13.53 -10.01 -3.73
N ARG A 99 -13.79 -8.90 -3.00
CA ARG A 99 -15.16 -8.50 -2.63
C ARG A 99 -15.89 -7.76 -3.74
N GLN A 100 -15.17 -7.03 -4.59
CA GLN A 100 -15.74 -6.33 -5.73
C GLN A 100 -16.06 -7.27 -6.91
N GLY A 101 -15.44 -8.45 -6.94
CA GLY A 101 -15.68 -9.49 -7.97
C GLY A 101 -15.03 -9.19 -9.32
N ALA A 102 -14.79 -7.92 -9.65
CA ALA A 102 -14.06 -7.46 -10.83
C ALA A 102 -13.34 -6.13 -10.53
N GLY A 103 -12.23 -5.88 -11.22
CA GLY A 103 -11.39 -4.69 -11.05
C GLY A 103 -9.92 -5.01 -11.25
N ARG A 104 -9.10 -4.00 -11.56
CA ARG A 104 -7.64 -4.14 -11.70
C ARG A 104 -6.93 -3.35 -10.62
N LEU A 105 -5.76 -3.84 -10.21
CA LEU A 105 -4.86 -3.17 -9.28
C LEU A 105 -3.83 -2.35 -10.05
N PHE A 106 -3.98 -1.03 -10.01
CA PHE A 106 -2.99 -0.08 -10.47
C PHE A 106 -2.06 0.29 -9.31
N VAL A 107 -0.77 0.14 -9.50
CA VAL A 107 0.25 0.50 -8.51
C VAL A 107 1.14 1.58 -9.09
N ILE A 108 1.18 2.73 -8.43
CA ILE A 108 2.12 3.80 -8.71
C ILE A 108 3.16 3.76 -7.59
N PHE A 109 4.38 3.35 -7.94
CA PHE A 109 5.47 3.20 -6.99
C PHE A 109 6.54 4.27 -7.21
N GLN A 110 6.85 5.01 -6.15
CA GLN A 110 7.99 5.93 -6.09
C GLN A 110 9.06 5.30 -5.20
N PRO A 111 10.16 4.76 -5.76
CA PRO A 111 11.24 4.22 -4.96
C PRO A 111 11.84 5.30 -4.05
N HIS A 112 12.25 4.94 -2.84
CA HIS A 112 12.77 5.90 -1.86
C HIS A 112 14.23 5.56 -1.51
N ARG A 113 15.13 6.49 -1.85
CA ARG A 113 16.61 6.44 -1.76
C ARG A 113 17.27 5.53 -2.80
N TYR A 114 18.40 6.00 -3.35
CA TYR A 114 19.23 5.24 -4.28
C TYR A 114 19.90 4.06 -3.59
N THR A 115 20.39 4.24 -2.37
CA THR A 115 21.02 3.17 -1.58
C THR A 115 20.07 1.99 -1.37
N ARG A 116 18.83 2.25 -0.96
CA ARG A 116 17.81 1.20 -0.78
C ARG A 116 17.48 0.50 -2.08
N THR A 117 17.26 1.25 -3.17
CA THR A 117 16.97 0.64 -4.47
C THR A 117 18.10 -0.26 -4.95
N LYS A 118 19.36 0.15 -4.71
CA LYS A 118 20.53 -0.67 -4.99
C LYS A 118 20.56 -1.95 -4.14
N ASP A 119 20.39 -1.81 -2.83
CA ASP A 119 20.58 -2.90 -1.88
C ASP A 119 19.46 -3.95 -1.95
N LEU A 120 18.25 -3.55 -2.36
CA LEU A 120 17.06 -4.39 -2.43
C LEU A 120 16.56 -4.64 -3.85
N MET A 121 17.44 -4.42 -4.84
CA MET A 121 17.09 -4.40 -6.25
C MET A 121 16.41 -5.71 -6.69
N ASP A 122 16.88 -6.85 -6.20
CA ASP A 122 16.33 -8.16 -6.56
C ASP A 122 15.04 -8.46 -5.79
N GLU A 123 14.93 -8.01 -4.55
CA GLU A 123 13.77 -8.18 -3.68
C GLU A 123 12.57 -7.35 -4.13
N PHE A 124 12.79 -6.21 -4.79
CA PHE A 124 11.69 -5.45 -5.41
C PHE A 124 11.03 -6.21 -6.57
N THR A 125 11.76 -7.07 -7.27
CA THR A 125 11.23 -7.69 -8.49
C THR A 125 10.00 -8.59 -8.26
N PRO A 126 9.93 -9.46 -7.22
CA PRO A 126 8.73 -10.25 -6.96
C PRO A 126 7.65 -9.51 -6.17
N CYS A 127 7.93 -8.34 -5.56
CA CYS A 127 6.97 -7.75 -4.62
C CYS A 127 5.73 -7.14 -5.28
N PHE A 128 5.77 -6.92 -6.60
CA PHE A 128 4.68 -6.35 -7.40
C PHE A 128 3.80 -7.41 -8.09
N SER A 129 3.88 -8.70 -7.72
CA SER A 129 3.20 -9.79 -8.43
C SER A 129 1.68 -9.62 -8.55
N GLU A 130 1.06 -8.98 -7.56
CA GLU A 130 -0.40 -8.76 -7.53
C GLU A 130 -0.85 -7.51 -8.29
N ALA A 131 0.08 -6.65 -8.72
CA ALA A 131 -0.23 -5.47 -9.52
C ALA A 131 -0.59 -5.90 -10.94
N ASP A 132 -1.77 -5.48 -11.41
CA ASP A 132 -2.16 -5.69 -12.80
C ASP A 132 -1.46 -4.67 -13.71
N ILE A 133 -1.29 -3.43 -13.22
CA ILE A 133 -0.56 -2.35 -13.88
C ILE A 133 0.43 -1.75 -12.88
N LEU A 134 1.70 -1.62 -13.26
CA LEU A 134 2.75 -0.98 -12.46
C LEU A 134 3.33 0.25 -13.17
N CYS A 135 3.24 1.40 -12.51
CA CYS A 135 3.85 2.65 -12.94
C CYS A 135 4.96 3.03 -11.97
N LEU A 136 6.21 3.07 -12.45
CA LEU A 136 7.36 3.52 -11.67
C LEU A 136 7.59 5.01 -11.89
N MET A 137 7.78 5.76 -10.81
CA MET A 137 8.26 7.14 -10.84
C MET A 137 9.77 7.21 -10.63
N ASP A 138 10.35 8.39 -10.77
CA ASP A 138 11.74 8.65 -10.35
C ASP A 138 11.99 8.28 -8.88
N ILE A 139 13.23 7.87 -8.61
CA ILE A 139 13.68 7.60 -7.24
C ILE A 139 13.63 8.91 -6.44
N TYR A 140 12.82 8.93 -5.38
CA TYR A 140 12.85 9.99 -4.40
C TYR A 140 14.17 9.93 -3.63
N SER A 141 15.08 10.87 -3.92
CA SER A 141 16.47 10.79 -3.45
C SER A 141 16.62 10.87 -1.93
N ALA A 142 15.69 11.56 -1.25
CA ALA A 142 15.79 11.90 0.17
C ALA A 142 17.16 12.49 0.57
N GLY A 143 17.76 13.28 -0.33
CA GLY A 143 19.07 13.94 -0.12
C GLY A 143 20.29 13.13 -0.58
N GLU A 144 20.10 11.91 -1.10
CA GLU A 144 21.21 11.11 -1.64
C GLU A 144 21.65 11.59 -3.03
N LYS A 145 22.94 11.41 -3.31
CA LYS A 145 23.46 11.56 -4.66
C LYS A 145 23.06 10.35 -5.51
N PRO A 146 22.74 10.54 -6.80
CA PRO A 146 22.51 9.43 -7.71
C PRO A 146 23.67 8.43 -7.71
N ILE A 147 23.35 7.14 -7.76
CA ILE A 147 24.33 6.06 -7.87
C ILE A 147 24.32 5.56 -9.32
N ASN A 148 25.50 5.46 -9.94
CA ASN A 148 25.60 5.04 -11.33
C ASN A 148 24.95 3.66 -11.56
N GLY A 149 24.06 3.56 -12.55
CA GLY A 149 23.33 2.34 -12.88
C GLY A 149 22.16 2.00 -11.94
N ILE A 150 21.82 2.89 -10.98
CA ILE A 150 20.70 2.72 -10.06
C ILE A 150 19.67 3.81 -10.33
N ASP A 151 18.65 3.45 -11.08
CA ASP A 151 17.49 4.28 -11.39
C ASP A 151 16.23 3.41 -11.55
N SER A 152 15.08 4.05 -11.72
CA SER A 152 13.80 3.35 -11.88
C SER A 152 13.69 2.57 -13.19
N ASN A 153 14.49 2.90 -14.21
CA ASN A 153 14.52 2.17 -15.47
C ASN A 153 15.30 0.85 -15.31
N ALA A 154 16.42 0.85 -14.58
CA ALA A 154 17.15 -0.36 -14.20
C ALA A 154 16.27 -1.29 -13.34
N LEU A 155 15.47 -0.72 -12.43
CA LEU A 155 14.48 -1.46 -11.66
C LEU A 155 13.37 -2.05 -12.56
N LEU A 156 12.84 -1.25 -13.50
CA LEU A 156 11.84 -1.70 -14.47
C LEU A 156 12.33 -2.91 -15.27
N ASP A 157 13.56 -2.87 -15.76
CA ASP A 157 14.15 -3.94 -16.56
C ASP A 157 14.20 -5.26 -15.78
N ARG A 158 14.50 -5.21 -14.49
CA ARG A 158 14.50 -6.40 -13.63
C ARG A 158 13.09 -6.92 -13.34
N ILE A 159 12.13 -6.02 -13.09
CA ILE A 159 10.73 -6.39 -12.90
C ILE A 159 10.14 -7.03 -14.18
N LYS A 160 10.49 -6.54 -15.36
CA LYS A 160 10.05 -7.15 -16.62
C LYS A 160 10.65 -8.54 -16.83
N LYS A 161 11.92 -8.74 -16.42
CA LYS A 161 12.59 -10.06 -16.49
C LYS A 161 11.93 -11.12 -15.60
N THR A 162 11.24 -10.73 -14.52
CA THR A 162 10.47 -11.67 -13.69
C THR A 162 9.06 -11.96 -14.23
N GLY A 163 8.66 -11.32 -15.33
CA GLY A 163 7.42 -11.64 -16.06
C GLY A 163 6.25 -10.70 -15.80
N HIS A 164 6.45 -9.57 -15.11
CA HIS A 164 5.39 -8.56 -14.97
C HIS A 164 5.00 -7.99 -16.34
N LYS A 165 3.73 -8.16 -16.72
CA LYS A 165 3.28 -7.95 -18.11
C LYS A 165 3.04 -6.48 -18.48
N ASP A 166 2.63 -5.67 -17.50
CA ASP A 166 2.22 -4.29 -17.74
C ASP A 166 2.91 -3.36 -16.74
N ALA A 167 4.21 -3.15 -16.96
CA ALA A 167 5.03 -2.25 -16.16
C ALA A 167 5.68 -1.19 -17.05
N ALA A 168 5.64 0.07 -16.61
CA ALA A 168 6.27 1.19 -17.31
C ALA A 168 6.85 2.21 -16.33
N TYR A 169 7.91 2.87 -16.76
CA TYR A 169 8.58 3.96 -16.03
C TYR A 169 8.17 5.31 -16.62
N PHE A 170 7.83 6.24 -15.75
CA PHE A 170 7.39 7.58 -16.08
C PHE A 170 8.26 8.60 -15.34
N PRO A 171 9.28 9.18 -16.00
CA PRO A 171 10.05 10.30 -15.44
C PRO A 171 9.21 11.58 -15.33
N ASP A 172 8.17 11.66 -16.16
CA ASP A 172 7.30 12.82 -16.29
C ASP A 172 5.95 12.53 -15.65
N ARG A 173 5.62 13.30 -14.61
CA ARG A 173 4.39 13.17 -13.84
C ARG A 173 3.13 13.43 -14.68
N GLU A 174 3.19 14.36 -15.63
CA GLU A 174 2.03 14.68 -16.48
C GLU A 174 1.72 13.50 -17.40
N LYS A 175 2.75 12.91 -18.01
CA LYS A 175 2.60 11.70 -18.84
C LYS A 175 2.07 10.50 -18.06
N LEU A 176 2.49 10.37 -16.80
CA LEU A 176 1.93 9.36 -15.90
C LEU A 176 0.44 9.60 -15.67
N MET A 177 0.05 10.84 -15.33
CA MET A 177 -1.35 11.20 -15.11
C MET A 177 -2.21 10.92 -16.36
N ASP A 178 -1.77 11.36 -17.53
CA ASP A 178 -2.47 11.11 -18.80
C ASP A 178 -2.62 9.61 -19.07
N ASN A 179 -1.56 8.83 -18.86
CA ASN A 179 -1.61 7.38 -19.04
C ASN A 179 -2.64 6.73 -18.10
N LEU A 180 -2.67 7.13 -16.83
CA LEU A 180 -3.61 6.62 -15.84
C LEU A 180 -5.04 6.99 -16.23
N LEU A 181 -5.34 8.27 -16.46
CA LEU A 181 -6.70 8.74 -16.76
C LEU A 181 -7.28 8.13 -18.04
N MET A 182 -6.45 7.83 -19.04
CA MET A 182 -6.90 7.13 -20.25
C MET A 182 -7.26 5.65 -20.02
N ARG A 183 -6.69 5.02 -18.99
CA ARG A 183 -6.78 3.57 -18.78
C ARG A 183 -7.72 3.17 -17.65
N LEU A 184 -7.92 4.05 -16.67
CA LEU A 184 -8.76 3.80 -15.50
C LEU A 184 -10.23 3.61 -15.90
N LYS A 185 -10.90 2.69 -15.21
CA LYS A 185 -12.30 2.33 -15.37
C LYS A 185 -12.94 2.11 -14.01
N SER A 186 -14.25 2.26 -13.93
CA SER A 186 -15.02 1.92 -12.73
C SER A 186 -14.71 0.49 -12.28
N GLY A 187 -14.49 0.30 -10.98
CA GLY A 187 -14.03 -0.94 -10.37
C GLY A 187 -12.52 -1.04 -10.19
N ASP A 188 -11.71 -0.18 -10.82
CA ASP A 188 -10.26 -0.18 -10.59
C ASP A 188 -9.89 0.34 -9.19
N VAL A 189 -8.79 -0.20 -8.68
CA VAL A 189 -8.17 0.23 -7.42
C VAL A 189 -6.79 0.77 -7.73
N VAL A 190 -6.50 1.97 -7.26
CA VAL A 190 -5.22 2.66 -7.45
C VAL A 190 -4.49 2.76 -6.11
N PHE A 191 -3.23 2.32 -6.07
CA PHE A 191 -2.35 2.42 -4.92
C PHE A 191 -1.17 3.34 -5.21
N MET A 192 -1.03 4.38 -4.39
CA MET A 192 0.17 5.19 -4.30
C MET A 192 1.09 4.54 -3.26
N LEU A 193 2.24 4.02 -3.69
CA LEU A 193 3.21 3.34 -2.82
C LEU A 193 4.52 4.12 -2.76
N GLY A 194 4.94 4.49 -1.55
CA GLY A 194 6.25 5.07 -1.32
C GLY A 194 6.30 6.10 -0.18
N ALA A 195 7.50 6.29 0.37
CA ALA A 195 7.73 7.20 1.48
C ALA A 195 7.92 8.68 1.08
N GLY A 196 8.07 8.96 -0.22
CA GLY A 196 8.20 10.31 -0.75
C GLY A 196 6.86 11.03 -0.86
N ASP A 197 6.69 11.78 -1.94
CA ASP A 197 5.53 12.65 -2.20
C ASP A 197 4.52 12.07 -3.18
N VAL A 198 4.66 10.79 -3.54
CA VAL A 198 3.73 10.02 -4.39
C VAL A 198 2.26 10.10 -3.95
N TRP A 199 1.99 10.28 -2.65
CA TRP A 199 0.63 10.43 -2.12
C TRP A 199 -0.13 11.63 -2.72
N LYS A 200 0.57 12.71 -3.07
CA LYS A 200 -0.03 13.91 -3.66
C LYS A 200 -0.65 13.61 -5.03
N LEU A 201 -0.02 12.71 -5.79
CA LEU A 201 -0.55 12.29 -7.08
C LEU A 201 -1.87 11.53 -6.91
N GLY A 202 -2.08 10.83 -5.79
CA GLY A 202 -3.37 10.22 -5.47
C GLY A 202 -4.48 11.26 -5.28
N GLU A 203 -4.19 12.40 -4.65
CA GLU A 203 -5.16 13.49 -4.48
C GLU A 203 -5.48 14.16 -5.82
N GLU A 204 -4.46 14.41 -6.64
CA GLU A 204 -4.65 14.96 -7.99
C GLU A 204 -5.45 14.03 -8.91
N ILE A 205 -5.27 12.71 -8.83
CA ILE A 205 -6.08 11.74 -9.58
C ILE A 205 -7.56 11.90 -9.23
N LEU A 206 -7.89 12.04 -7.95
CA LEU A 206 -9.28 12.22 -7.51
C LEU A 206 -9.86 13.54 -8.02
N GLU A 207 -9.08 14.62 -7.99
CA GLU A 207 -9.50 15.92 -8.52
C GLU A 207 -9.77 15.87 -10.03
N GLU A 208 -8.86 15.31 -10.81
CA GLU A 208 -9.01 15.14 -12.26
C GLU A 208 -10.23 14.28 -12.62
N LEU A 209 -10.45 13.18 -11.88
CA LEU A 209 -11.62 12.33 -12.08
C LEU A 209 -12.92 13.08 -11.79
N ARG A 210 -12.94 13.97 -10.79
CA ARG A 210 -14.10 14.80 -10.44
C ARG A 210 -14.39 15.87 -11.50
N VAL A 211 -13.36 16.54 -12.02
CA VAL A 211 -13.52 17.69 -12.94
C VAL A 211 -13.89 17.26 -14.35
N LYS A 212 -13.40 16.13 -14.86
CA LYS A 212 -13.69 15.63 -16.23
C LYS A 212 -15.11 15.04 -16.38
N SER A 213 -16.14 15.74 -15.91
CA SER A 213 -17.57 15.39 -16.08
C SER A 213 -18.03 15.57 -17.52
#